data_AF-A0AAP3E814-F1
#
_entry.id   AF-A0AAP3E814-F1
#
_cell.length_a   1.000
_cell.length_b   1.000
_cell.length_c   1.000
_cell.angle_alpha   90.00
_cell.angle_beta   90.00
_cell.angle_gamma   90.00
#
_symmetry.space_group_name_H-M   'P 1'
#
loop_
_entity.id
_entity.type
_entity.pdbx_description
1 polymer ?
#
loop_
_entity_poly.entity_id
_entity_poly.type
_entity_poly.pdbx_seq_one_letter_code
_entity_poly.pdbx_strand_id
1 'polypeptide(L)'
;MDELELKGEWWLKEMAEDSDDIIPDDAVAGTLSFSPETGGNLELIGGFYHPFELFKDDDEDTNGPVTIHGVSTDGEYVSLLDCMYTNGGANSKDITFRTETYEIGQIIRGGFVDKNTRYWKCSFSFDNLDKWTGLRTVAVPGDFDVAPGPSLTAEASTDEADIILNVHEDIHYPVGTPVGRVYFTVYVDQPLTQKEFSSRYIRPLQNLVTLGVGEPVFPTFLNLYSERYGPYESQHKATHRVSYYREQEDISSQQMDFTLQDLDFETSVKQWHTHYNDVKRLHHNYFGTEYNDKMYVRTQFFSLMSALEAYHRAAFPDRQKIMTKSVFDRFKSTLFPRIPSVAARERIENLVNSIGNEPSIGDRLLDITGRHESVFPREYDIESNLSTIKKIRHNIVHSLSEEYTTTEIAEAKILLRIVVLAVLLDTVGLDDAKSREILKEEYESADRIVPL
;
A
#
# COMPACT_ATOMS: atom_id res chain seq x y z
N MET A 1 -6.93 -9.50 7.94
CA MET A 1 -6.61 -9.45 9.38
C MET A 1 -7.87 -9.80 10.13
N ASP A 2 -7.77 -10.57 11.20
CA ASP A 2 -8.96 -11.04 11.91
C ASP A 2 -9.46 -9.99 12.91
N GLU A 3 -10.77 -9.96 13.11
CA GLU A 3 -11.39 -9.21 14.20
C GLU A 3 -10.92 -9.74 15.55
N LEU A 4 -10.86 -8.86 16.54
CA LEU A 4 -10.36 -9.16 17.87
C LEU A 4 -11.17 -8.41 18.93
N GLU A 5 -11.49 -9.09 20.02
CA GLU A 5 -11.96 -8.48 21.26
C GLU A 5 -11.14 -9.06 22.43
N LEU A 6 -10.50 -8.20 23.21
CA LEU A 6 -9.72 -8.57 24.39
C LEU A 6 -10.16 -7.75 25.58
N LYS A 7 -10.38 -8.41 26.72
CA LYS A 7 -10.57 -7.76 28.01
C LYS A 7 -9.26 -7.83 28.77
N GLY A 8 -8.95 -6.82 29.56
CA GLY A 8 -7.68 -6.76 30.28
C GLY A 8 -7.54 -5.56 31.20
N GLU A 9 -6.37 -5.48 31.81
CA GLU A 9 -5.91 -4.31 32.55
C GLU A 9 -4.91 -3.55 31.68
N TRP A 10 -5.03 -2.22 31.67
CA TRP A 10 -4.32 -1.33 30.76
C TRP A 10 -3.66 -0.19 31.54
N TRP A 11 -2.52 0.31 31.07
CA TRP A 11 -1.81 1.43 31.69
C TRP A 11 -0.96 2.17 30.67
N LEU A 12 -0.63 3.43 30.95
CA LEU A 12 0.31 4.19 30.12
C LEU A 12 1.72 3.64 30.33
N LYS A 13 2.52 3.59 29.26
CA LYS A 13 3.92 3.12 29.34
C LYS A 13 4.71 3.80 30.46
N GLU A 14 4.52 5.10 30.64
CA GLU A 14 5.20 5.92 31.65
C GLU A 14 4.88 5.49 33.09
N MET A 15 3.68 4.96 33.36
CA MET A 15 3.28 4.49 34.69
C MET A 15 4.07 3.27 35.15
N ALA A 16 4.60 2.47 34.21
CA ALA A 16 5.43 1.31 34.54
C ALA A 16 6.90 1.67 34.78
N GLU A 17 7.36 2.86 34.37
CA GLU A 17 8.74 3.28 34.63
C GLU A 17 8.99 3.62 36.11
N ASP A 18 7.92 3.93 36.85
CA ASP A 18 7.95 4.30 38.26
C ASP A 18 7.60 3.15 39.23
N SER A 19 7.35 1.94 38.72
CA SER A 19 6.94 0.75 39.51
C SER A 19 7.96 -0.38 39.42
N ASP A 20 8.18 -1.10 40.52
CA ASP A 20 8.96 -2.36 40.56
C ASP A 20 8.14 -3.57 40.05
N ASP A 21 6.82 -3.42 39.92
CA ASP A 21 5.89 -4.46 39.45
C ASP A 21 5.62 -4.35 37.94
N ILE A 22 5.46 -5.51 37.28
CA ILE A 22 5.19 -5.60 35.83
C ILE A 22 3.85 -4.96 35.46
N ILE A 23 2.86 -5.05 36.37
CA ILE A 23 1.54 -4.43 36.24
C ILE A 23 1.48 -3.33 37.31
N PRO A 24 1.36 -2.05 36.94
CA PRO A 24 1.20 -0.98 37.91
C PRO A 24 -0.09 -1.13 38.71
N ASP A 25 -0.08 -0.74 40.00
CA ASP A 25 -1.26 -0.76 40.87
C ASP A 25 -2.44 0.08 40.32
N ASP A 26 -2.12 1.13 39.54
CA ASP A 26 -3.10 2.03 38.92
C ASP A 26 -3.59 1.56 37.54
N ALA A 27 -3.32 0.31 37.15
CA ALA A 27 -3.84 -0.24 35.90
C ALA A 27 -5.39 -0.24 35.88
N VAL A 28 -5.95 0.08 34.71
CA VAL A 28 -7.39 0.30 34.52
C VAL A 28 -7.98 -0.83 33.70
N ALA A 29 -9.07 -1.42 34.18
CA ALA A 29 -9.80 -2.45 33.44
C ALA A 29 -10.44 -1.86 32.17
N GLY A 30 -10.39 -2.60 31.05
CA GLY A 30 -10.96 -2.15 29.79
C GLY A 30 -11.14 -3.25 28.75
N THR A 31 -11.84 -2.91 27.67
CA THR A 31 -12.07 -3.77 26.52
C THR A 31 -11.45 -3.16 25.28
N LEU A 32 -10.52 -3.89 24.67
CA LEU A 32 -9.92 -3.61 23.37
C LEU A 32 -10.74 -4.33 22.29
N SER A 33 -11.17 -3.60 21.27
CA SER A 33 -11.78 -4.17 20.07
C SER A 33 -11.03 -3.73 18.81
N PHE A 34 -11.07 -4.55 17.77
CA PHE A 34 -10.44 -4.24 16.49
C PHE A 34 -11.22 -4.85 15.32
N SER A 35 -11.34 -4.07 14.24
CA SER A 35 -11.62 -4.58 12.90
C SER A 35 -10.65 -3.97 11.88
N PRO A 36 -10.34 -4.66 10.76
CA PRO A 36 -9.48 -4.11 9.72
C PRO A 36 -10.00 -2.81 9.10
N GLU A 37 -11.31 -2.65 9.02
CA GLU A 37 -11.98 -1.49 8.42
C GLU A 37 -11.95 -0.27 9.36
N THR A 38 -12.37 -0.46 10.61
CA THR A 38 -12.55 0.63 11.58
C THR A 38 -11.30 0.92 12.40
N GLY A 39 -10.35 -0.01 12.48
CA GLY A 39 -9.18 0.09 13.34
C GLY A 39 -9.44 -0.39 14.76
N GLY A 40 -8.50 -0.08 15.66
CA GLY A 40 -8.56 -0.48 17.07
C GLY A 40 -9.22 0.57 17.95
N ASN A 41 -9.97 0.11 18.95
CA ASN A 41 -10.61 0.96 19.96
C ASN A 41 -10.41 0.35 21.35
N LEU A 42 -9.95 1.14 22.31
CA LEU A 42 -9.89 0.75 23.71
C LEU A 42 -10.92 1.55 24.51
N GLU A 43 -11.82 0.85 25.18
CA GLU A 43 -12.78 1.42 26.12
C GLU A 43 -12.38 1.04 27.55
N LEU A 44 -12.08 2.03 28.38
CA LEU A 44 -11.67 1.87 29.78
C LEU A 44 -12.86 2.07 30.72
N ILE A 45 -12.94 1.23 31.75
CA ILE A 45 -13.83 1.42 32.91
C ILE A 45 -13.05 2.18 33.98
N GLY A 46 -12.83 3.47 33.72
CA GLY A 46 -12.03 4.37 34.53
C GLY A 46 -11.37 5.43 33.65
N GLY A 47 -10.17 5.84 34.03
CA GLY A 47 -9.31 6.68 33.21
C GLY A 47 -7.91 6.77 33.76
N PHE A 48 -6.92 7.05 32.91
CA PHE A 48 -5.51 7.07 33.32
C PHE A 48 -5.14 8.30 34.16
N TYR A 49 -5.74 9.45 33.84
CA TYR A 49 -5.43 10.72 34.51
C TYR A 49 -6.52 11.11 35.50
N HIS A 50 -6.18 11.79 36.60
CA HIS A 50 -7.21 12.39 37.44
C HIS A 50 -7.86 13.60 36.74
N PRO A 51 -9.16 13.91 37.00
CA PRO A 51 -9.87 15.00 36.32
C PRO A 51 -9.19 16.37 36.44
N PHE A 52 -8.34 16.59 37.44
CA PHE A 52 -7.63 17.85 37.68
C PHE A 52 -6.28 17.94 36.95
N GLU A 53 -5.76 16.85 36.38
CA GLU A 53 -4.49 16.81 35.64
C GLU A 53 -4.67 17.19 34.17
N LEU A 54 -5.86 16.92 33.61
CA LEU A 54 -6.22 17.27 32.23
C LEU A 54 -6.41 18.79 31.98
N PHE A 55 -6.48 19.61 33.03
CA PHE A 55 -6.72 21.06 32.95
C PHE A 55 -5.49 21.92 33.30
N LYS A 56 -4.27 21.34 33.32
CA LYS A 56 -3.05 22.16 33.38
C LYS A 56 -2.75 22.70 31.98
N ASP A 57 -3.20 23.93 31.75
CA ASP A 57 -3.16 24.72 30.50
C ASP A 57 -1.76 25.02 29.89
N ASP A 58 -0.67 24.37 30.32
CA ASP A 58 0.70 24.71 29.88
C ASP A 58 1.45 23.60 29.10
N ASP A 59 0.91 22.37 28.98
CA ASP A 59 1.57 21.30 28.21
C ASP A 59 0.89 21.12 26.84
N GLU A 60 1.51 21.65 25.78
CA GLU A 60 1.17 21.38 24.37
C GLU A 60 1.21 19.87 23.99
N ASP A 61 1.63 18.99 24.90
CA ASP A 61 1.91 17.56 24.67
C ASP A 61 0.82 16.57 25.13
N THR A 62 -0.21 17.00 25.89
CA THR A 62 -1.20 16.06 26.48
C THR A 62 -2.22 15.46 25.49
N ASN A 63 -2.24 15.93 24.24
CA ASN A 63 -3.07 15.40 23.15
C ASN A 63 -2.27 14.62 22.10
N GLY A 64 -0.99 14.34 22.36
CA GLY A 64 -0.14 13.55 21.47
C GLY A 64 -0.52 12.06 21.47
N PRO A 65 -0.10 11.30 20.43
CA PRO A 65 -0.24 9.85 20.42
C PRO A 65 0.54 9.24 21.60
N VAL A 66 -0.17 8.51 22.47
CA VAL A 66 0.42 7.81 23.62
C VAL A 66 0.68 6.33 23.31
N THR A 67 1.49 5.67 24.15
CA THR A 67 1.66 4.21 24.15
C THR A 67 1.00 3.63 25.39
N ILE A 68 0.05 2.72 25.18
CA ILE A 68 -0.68 2.02 26.24
C ILE A 68 -0.22 0.56 26.25
N HIS A 69 0.13 0.04 27.42
CA HIS A 69 0.38 -1.38 27.63
C HIS A 69 -0.82 -2.03 28.30
N GLY A 70 -0.94 -3.35 28.16
CA GLY A 70 -1.94 -4.10 28.88
C GLY A 70 -1.68 -5.59 28.92
N VAL A 71 -2.38 -6.24 29.84
CA VAL A 71 -2.41 -7.70 29.98
C VAL A 71 -3.85 -8.14 29.80
N SER A 72 -4.09 -9.03 28.84
CA SER A 72 -5.42 -9.58 28.62
C SER A 72 -5.82 -10.53 29.76
N THR A 73 -7.10 -10.84 29.87
CA THR A 73 -7.62 -11.85 30.82
C THR A 73 -7.03 -13.25 30.62
N ASP A 74 -6.47 -13.52 29.43
CA ASP A 74 -5.79 -14.77 29.10
C ASP A 74 -4.28 -14.71 29.40
N GLY A 75 -3.80 -13.60 29.97
CA GLY A 75 -2.39 -13.39 30.32
C GLY A 75 -1.51 -12.97 29.14
N GLU A 76 -2.08 -12.55 28.01
CA GLU A 76 -1.32 -12.10 26.85
C GLU A 76 -0.87 -10.64 27.03
N TYR A 77 0.42 -10.38 26.86
CA TYR A 77 0.98 -9.02 26.86
C TYR A 77 0.64 -8.29 25.55
N VAL A 78 0.12 -7.06 25.67
CA VAL A 78 -0.33 -6.24 24.55
C VAL A 78 0.25 -4.83 24.65
N SER A 79 0.67 -4.29 23.51
CA SER A 79 1.06 -2.90 23.33
C SER A 79 0.17 -2.24 22.29
N LEU A 80 -0.39 -1.10 22.64
CA LEU A 80 -1.19 -0.24 21.78
C LEU A 80 -0.36 0.99 21.47
N LEU A 81 -0.07 1.18 20.19
CA LEU A 81 0.77 2.25 19.68
C LEU A 81 -0.07 3.29 18.97
N ASP A 82 0.44 4.53 18.96
CA ASP A 82 -0.19 5.69 18.34
C ASP A 82 -1.64 5.88 18.80
N CYS A 83 -1.86 5.77 20.12
CA CYS A 83 -3.19 5.88 20.73
C CYS A 83 -3.60 7.35 20.86
N MET A 84 -4.75 7.69 20.29
CA MET A 84 -5.34 9.02 20.35
C MET A 84 -6.57 8.99 21.25
N TYR A 85 -6.62 9.87 22.24
CA TYR A 85 -7.79 10.05 23.07
C TYR A 85 -8.95 10.63 22.25
N THR A 86 -10.12 10.01 22.28
CA THR A 86 -11.26 10.43 21.44
C THR A 86 -12.48 10.92 22.23
N ASN A 87 -12.66 10.50 23.48
CA ASN A 87 -13.68 11.03 24.39
C ASN A 87 -13.55 10.49 25.82
N GLY A 88 -14.06 11.26 26.79
CA GLY A 88 -14.30 10.84 28.16
C GLY A 88 -15.74 11.17 28.53
N GLY A 89 -16.55 10.15 28.79
CA GLY A 89 -17.98 10.31 29.03
C GLY A 89 -18.26 10.92 30.41
N ALA A 90 -18.31 12.25 30.53
CA ALA A 90 -18.86 12.91 31.71
C ALA A 90 -20.38 13.15 31.52
N ASN A 91 -21.20 12.11 31.74
CA ASN A 91 -22.65 12.26 31.71
C ASN A 91 -23.18 12.74 33.07
N SER A 92 -23.92 13.84 33.04
CA SER A 92 -24.44 14.60 34.19
C SER A 92 -25.68 13.98 34.83
N LYS A 93 -25.61 12.71 35.27
CA LYS A 93 -26.64 12.12 36.16
C LYS A 93 -26.02 11.17 37.19
N ASP A 94 -25.78 11.72 38.38
CA ASP A 94 -25.61 11.22 39.76
C ASP A 94 -25.04 9.83 40.11
N ILE A 95 -24.97 8.82 39.23
CA ILE A 95 -24.21 7.58 39.47
C ILE A 95 -23.81 6.99 38.11
N THR A 96 -22.66 7.39 37.57
CA THR A 96 -22.07 6.69 36.40
C THR A 96 -20.58 6.51 36.58
N PHE A 97 -20.08 5.34 36.18
CA PHE A 97 -18.65 5.04 36.12
C PHE A 97 -18.01 5.95 35.08
N ARG A 98 -16.83 6.50 35.38
CA ARG A 98 -16.03 7.21 34.39
C ARG A 98 -15.58 6.21 33.32
N THR A 99 -15.65 6.60 32.06
CA THR A 99 -15.10 5.83 30.95
C THR A 99 -14.26 6.74 30.06
N GLU A 100 -13.16 6.18 29.55
CA GLU A 100 -12.29 6.82 28.57
C GLU A 100 -12.18 5.94 27.33
N THR A 101 -12.02 6.58 26.17
CA THR A 101 -11.93 5.89 24.88
C THR A 101 -10.73 6.36 24.08
N TYR A 102 -10.00 5.40 23.52
CA TYR A 102 -8.82 5.64 22.70
C TYR A 102 -8.96 4.96 21.34
N GLU A 103 -8.77 5.74 20.27
CA GLU A 103 -8.54 5.19 18.93
C GLU A 103 -7.09 4.76 18.82
N ILE A 104 -6.84 3.58 18.27
CA ILE A 104 -5.54 2.93 18.28
C ILE A 104 -5.02 2.81 16.85
N GLY A 105 -3.83 3.35 16.60
CA GLY A 105 -3.14 3.22 15.31
C GLY A 105 -2.68 1.78 15.05
N GLN A 106 -2.07 1.14 16.05
CA GLN A 106 -1.54 -0.21 15.92
C GLN A 106 -1.63 -1.01 17.23
N ILE A 107 -1.97 -2.29 17.12
CA ILE A 107 -2.01 -3.26 18.22
C ILE A 107 -0.87 -4.26 17.99
N ILE A 108 -0.02 -4.46 18.99
CA ILE A 108 1.03 -5.47 18.99
C ILE A 108 0.83 -6.41 20.17
N ARG A 109 0.68 -7.71 19.90
CA ARG A 109 0.51 -8.76 20.90
C ARG A 109 1.78 -9.59 21.04
N GLY A 110 2.00 -10.14 22.23
CA GLY A 110 3.15 -11.00 22.54
C GLY A 110 4.30 -10.29 23.25
N GLY A 111 4.12 -9.04 23.67
CA GLY A 111 5.14 -8.30 24.42
C GLY A 111 4.84 -6.82 24.60
N PHE A 112 5.55 -6.21 25.56
CA PHE A 112 5.60 -4.76 25.73
C PHE A 112 6.65 -4.14 24.81
N VAL A 113 6.19 -3.36 23.84
CA VAL A 113 7.01 -2.76 22.79
C VAL A 113 6.58 -1.33 22.51
N ASP A 114 7.45 -0.58 21.87
CA ASP A 114 7.19 0.79 21.41
C ASP A 114 7.37 0.96 19.90
N LYS A 115 7.05 2.16 19.41
CA LYS A 115 7.18 2.54 17.99
C LYS A 115 8.60 2.42 17.42
N ASN A 116 9.62 2.43 18.29
CA ASN A 116 11.04 2.36 17.90
C ASN A 116 11.57 0.93 18.01
N THR A 117 10.76 -0.02 18.48
CA THR A 117 11.14 -1.42 18.60
C THR A 117 11.49 -1.98 17.22
N ARG A 118 12.66 -2.63 17.14
CA ARG A 118 13.22 -3.13 15.90
C ARG A 118 13.15 -4.64 15.82
N TYR A 119 13.03 -5.13 14.61
CA TYR A 119 12.76 -6.52 14.27
C TYR A 119 13.72 -7.00 13.19
N TRP A 120 14.16 -8.24 13.27
CA TRP A 120 15.08 -8.84 12.31
C TRP A 120 14.36 -9.61 11.20
N LYS A 121 13.11 -9.95 11.44
CA LYS A 121 12.30 -10.76 10.55
C LYS A 121 10.84 -10.31 10.62
N CYS A 122 10.17 -10.33 9.47
CA CYS A 122 8.72 -10.29 9.42
C CYS A 122 8.17 -11.45 8.60
N SER A 123 6.97 -11.92 8.94
CA SER A 123 6.20 -12.87 8.14
C SER A 123 4.78 -12.36 7.98
N PHE A 124 4.27 -12.37 6.74
CA PHE A 124 2.96 -11.80 6.42
C PHE A 124 2.36 -12.47 5.18
N SER A 125 1.04 -12.41 5.08
CA SER A 125 0.29 -12.94 3.94
C SER A 125 -0.79 -11.97 3.49
N PHE A 126 -1.38 -12.26 2.33
CA PHE A 126 -2.44 -11.48 1.72
C PHE A 126 -3.61 -12.39 1.30
N ASP A 127 -4.77 -11.79 1.10
CA ASP A 127 -5.89 -12.48 0.46
C ASP A 127 -5.47 -13.03 -0.91
N ASN A 128 -6.00 -14.20 -1.28
CA ASN A 128 -5.74 -14.88 -2.57
C ASN A 128 -4.26 -15.22 -2.86
N LEU A 129 -3.34 -15.09 -1.90
CA LEU A 129 -1.91 -15.38 -2.13
C LEU A 129 -1.67 -16.84 -2.51
N ASP A 130 -2.35 -17.79 -1.87
CA ASP A 130 -2.27 -19.22 -2.18
C ASP A 130 -2.68 -19.52 -3.62
N LYS A 131 -3.79 -18.96 -4.08
CA LYS A 131 -4.26 -19.08 -5.48
C LYS A 131 -3.31 -18.41 -6.47
N TRP A 132 -2.79 -17.23 -6.14
CA TRP A 132 -1.82 -16.53 -6.98
C TRP A 132 -0.52 -17.33 -7.14
N THR A 133 -0.11 -18.08 -6.12
CA THR A 133 1.03 -19.01 -6.26
C THR A 133 0.73 -20.24 -7.12
N GLY A 134 -0.54 -20.49 -7.43
CA GLY A 134 -1.00 -21.68 -8.16
C GLY A 134 -0.85 -22.97 -7.35
N LEU A 135 -0.66 -22.86 -6.03
CA LEU A 135 -0.59 -24.01 -5.14
C LEU A 135 -1.98 -24.56 -4.90
N ARG A 136 -2.18 -25.83 -5.25
CA ARG A 136 -3.37 -26.56 -4.84
C ARG A 136 -3.15 -27.04 -3.41
N THR A 137 -3.71 -26.33 -2.45
CA THR A 137 -3.82 -26.82 -1.08
C THR A 137 -4.71 -28.06 -1.12
N VAL A 138 -4.12 -29.26 -1.09
CA VAL A 138 -4.88 -30.50 -1.10
C VAL A 138 -5.47 -30.66 0.29
N ALA A 139 -6.76 -30.37 0.43
CA ALA A 139 -7.51 -30.87 1.56
C ALA A 139 -7.58 -32.41 1.43
N VAL A 140 -6.86 -33.15 2.27
CA VAL A 140 -6.96 -34.63 2.33
C VAL A 140 -8.00 -35.03 3.37
N PRO A 141 -9.22 -35.47 2.97
CA PRO A 141 -10.04 -36.30 3.84
C PRO A 141 -9.66 -37.77 3.66
N GLY A 142 -9.02 -38.37 4.67
CA GLY A 142 -8.85 -39.83 4.82
C GLY A 142 -7.46 -40.41 4.49
N ASP A 143 -7.19 -41.60 5.05
CA ASP A 143 -5.95 -42.40 5.04
C ASP A 143 -5.41 -42.77 3.64
N PHE A 144 -5.08 -41.78 2.82
CA PHE A 144 -4.32 -42.00 1.59
C PHE A 144 -2.94 -41.34 1.73
N ASP A 145 -1.90 -42.14 1.56
CA ASP A 145 -0.52 -41.70 1.28
C ASP A 145 -0.50 -40.98 -0.08
N VAL A 146 -0.99 -39.76 -0.12
CA VAL A 146 -0.71 -38.82 -1.21
C VAL A 146 0.54 -38.06 -0.78
N ALA A 147 1.63 -38.24 -1.51
CA ALA A 147 2.83 -37.45 -1.30
C ALA A 147 2.45 -35.95 -1.39
N PRO A 148 2.78 -35.13 -0.37
CA PRO A 148 2.51 -33.70 -0.43
C PRO A 148 3.15 -33.13 -1.71
N GLY A 149 2.37 -32.35 -2.46
CA GLY A 149 2.92 -31.56 -3.56
C GLY A 149 4.08 -30.69 -3.07
N PRO A 150 4.94 -30.20 -3.98
CA PRO A 150 6.18 -29.52 -3.58
C PRO A 150 5.88 -28.41 -2.57
N SER A 151 6.53 -28.47 -1.40
CA SER A 151 6.61 -27.36 -0.45
C SER A 151 7.32 -26.22 -1.16
N LEU A 152 6.57 -25.30 -1.76
CA LEU A 152 7.17 -24.19 -2.49
C LEU A 152 7.93 -23.32 -1.48
N THR A 153 9.23 -23.24 -1.70
CA THR A 153 10.09 -22.21 -1.11
C THR A 153 10.73 -21.52 -2.29
N ALA A 154 10.23 -20.33 -2.64
CA ALA A 154 10.88 -19.48 -3.62
C ALA A 154 11.59 -18.36 -2.85
N GLU A 155 12.80 -18.02 -3.24
CA GLU A 155 13.66 -17.09 -2.52
C GLU A 155 14.23 -16.04 -3.47
N ALA A 156 14.34 -14.81 -2.98
CA ALA A 156 15.01 -13.72 -3.66
C ALA A 156 15.85 -12.92 -2.67
N SER A 157 17.17 -12.91 -2.87
CA SER A 157 18.10 -12.12 -2.05
C SER A 157 18.37 -10.76 -2.69
N THR A 158 18.07 -9.70 -1.95
CA THR A 158 18.47 -8.32 -2.27
C THR A 158 19.75 -7.97 -1.51
N ASP A 159 20.31 -6.77 -1.74
CA ASP A 159 21.51 -6.30 -1.03
C ASP A 159 21.28 -6.11 0.49
N GLU A 160 20.03 -6.03 0.94
CA GLU A 160 19.67 -5.65 2.33
C GLU A 160 18.78 -6.68 3.05
N ALA A 161 18.27 -7.68 2.32
CA ALA A 161 17.30 -8.65 2.82
C ALA A 161 17.12 -9.88 1.93
N ASP A 162 16.77 -10.99 2.57
CA ASP A 162 16.29 -12.21 1.91
C ASP A 162 14.76 -12.26 2.00
N ILE A 163 14.10 -12.39 0.84
CA ILE A 163 12.65 -12.48 0.71
C ILE A 163 12.30 -13.91 0.30
N ILE A 164 11.54 -14.59 1.14
CA ILE A 164 11.20 -16.00 0.97
C ILE A 164 9.69 -16.15 0.94
N LEU A 165 9.16 -16.77 -0.11
CA LEU A 165 7.78 -17.21 -0.19
C LEU A 165 7.68 -18.63 0.37
N ASN A 166 7.00 -18.77 1.50
CA ASN A 166 6.88 -20.00 2.27
C ASN A 166 5.48 -20.61 2.12
N VAL A 167 5.43 -21.93 2.25
CA VAL A 167 4.21 -22.71 2.42
C VAL A 167 4.34 -23.48 3.73
N HIS A 168 3.42 -23.27 4.67
CA HIS A 168 3.39 -24.01 5.93
C HIS A 168 2.08 -24.77 6.07
N GLU A 169 2.16 -26.06 6.36
CA GLU A 169 1.00 -26.86 6.77
C GLU A 169 0.73 -26.61 8.26
N ASP A 170 -0.42 -26.00 8.60
CA ASP A 170 -0.82 -25.87 10.01
C ASP A 170 -1.25 -27.25 10.56
N ILE A 171 -0.36 -27.91 11.30
CA ILE A 171 -0.59 -29.25 11.90
C ILE A 171 -1.49 -29.18 13.15
N HIS A 172 -1.85 -27.98 13.64
CA HIS A 172 -2.49 -27.79 14.95
C HIS A 172 -4.03 -27.79 14.98
N TYR A 173 -4.73 -28.21 13.91
CA TYR A 173 -6.19 -28.38 13.97
C TYR A 173 -6.58 -29.76 14.54
N PRO A 174 -7.18 -29.86 15.75
CA PRO A 174 -7.51 -31.14 16.36
C PRO A 174 -8.69 -31.86 15.66
N VAL A 175 -9.45 -31.15 14.83
CA VAL A 175 -10.58 -31.69 14.06
C VAL A 175 -10.72 -30.85 12.78
N GLY A 176 -9.94 -31.16 11.75
CA GLY A 176 -10.01 -30.48 10.47
C GLY A 176 -8.85 -30.85 9.55
N THR A 177 -9.07 -30.75 8.25
CA THR A 177 -8.03 -30.96 7.25
C THR A 177 -6.97 -29.85 7.39
N PRO A 178 -5.66 -30.17 7.43
CA PRO A 178 -4.60 -29.16 7.44
C PRO A 178 -4.77 -28.24 6.24
N VAL A 179 -4.96 -26.94 6.49
CA VAL A 179 -4.94 -25.93 5.43
C VAL A 179 -3.53 -25.35 5.42
N GLY A 180 -2.79 -25.65 4.36
CA GLY A 180 -1.49 -25.00 4.12
C GLY A 180 -1.68 -23.49 3.95
N ARG A 181 -0.93 -22.69 4.70
CA ARG A 181 -0.88 -21.23 4.57
C ARG A 181 0.34 -20.83 3.74
N VAL A 182 0.11 -19.97 2.74
CA VAL A 182 1.16 -19.34 1.94
C VAL A 182 1.45 -17.95 2.48
N TYR A 183 2.73 -17.60 2.66
CA TYR A 183 3.14 -16.30 3.21
C TYR A 183 4.56 -15.92 2.83
N PHE A 184 4.83 -14.61 2.82
CA PHE A 184 6.19 -14.09 2.71
C PHE A 184 6.87 -14.07 4.08
N THR A 185 8.16 -14.35 4.08
CA THR A 185 9.09 -14.07 5.18
C THR A 185 10.20 -13.19 4.64
N VAL A 186 10.53 -12.13 5.37
CA VAL A 186 11.65 -11.25 5.04
C VAL A 186 12.64 -11.25 6.19
N TYR A 187 13.88 -11.63 5.91
CA TYR A 187 15.02 -11.50 6.82
C TYR A 187 15.83 -10.26 6.42
N VAL A 188 16.13 -9.38 7.36
CA VAL A 188 16.90 -8.16 7.08
C VAL A 188 18.28 -8.21 7.72
N ASP A 189 19.25 -7.57 7.08
CA ASP A 189 20.62 -7.48 7.63
C ASP A 189 20.79 -6.43 8.72
N GLN A 190 19.85 -5.49 8.81
CA GLN A 190 19.77 -4.50 9.88
C GLN A 190 18.34 -4.44 10.41
N PRO A 191 18.13 -4.44 11.74
CA PRO A 191 16.80 -4.60 12.29
C PRO A 191 15.96 -3.35 12.04
N LEU A 192 14.72 -3.55 11.61
CA LEU A 192 13.79 -2.52 11.16
C LEU A 192 12.60 -2.40 12.11
N THR A 193 12.08 -1.19 12.24
CA THR A 193 10.77 -0.94 12.83
C THR A 193 9.66 -1.55 11.97
N GLN A 194 8.46 -1.73 12.54
CA GLN A 194 7.31 -2.22 11.78
C GLN A 194 6.97 -1.31 10.59
N LYS A 195 7.10 0.01 10.74
CA LYS A 195 6.81 0.99 9.68
C LYS A 195 7.81 0.88 8.53
N GLU A 196 9.07 0.63 8.86
CA GLU A 196 10.12 0.36 7.86
C GLU A 196 9.82 -0.96 7.11
N PHE A 197 9.44 -2.04 7.79
CA PHE A 197 8.99 -3.27 7.12
C PHE A 197 7.79 -3.04 6.19
N SER A 198 6.78 -2.32 6.69
CA SER A 198 5.57 -2.01 5.94
C SER A 198 5.88 -1.28 4.64
N SER A 199 6.71 -0.25 4.71
CA SER A 199 7.03 0.60 3.56
C SER A 199 8.08 0.01 2.61
N ARG A 200 9.02 -0.80 3.10
CA ARG A 200 10.13 -1.35 2.31
C ARG A 200 9.85 -2.72 1.72
N TYR A 201 8.96 -3.53 2.30
CA TYR A 201 8.75 -4.91 1.85
C TYR A 201 7.28 -5.30 1.72
N ILE A 202 6.47 -5.05 2.77
CA ILE A 202 5.06 -5.49 2.76
C ILE A 202 4.30 -4.78 1.64
N ARG A 203 4.35 -3.45 1.56
CA ARG A 203 3.62 -2.68 0.55
C ARG A 203 4.11 -2.95 -0.89
N PRO A 204 5.43 -3.02 -1.18
CA PRO A 204 5.90 -3.44 -2.50
C PRO A 204 5.41 -4.83 -2.91
N LEU A 205 5.47 -5.82 -2.01
CA LEU A 205 5.03 -7.19 -2.31
C LEU A 205 3.49 -7.29 -2.40
N GLN A 206 2.75 -6.52 -1.60
CA GLN A 206 1.30 -6.39 -1.74
C GLN A 206 0.93 -5.86 -3.13
N ASN A 207 1.62 -4.81 -3.59
CA ASN A 207 1.40 -4.25 -4.91
C ASN A 207 1.72 -5.25 -6.04
N LEU A 208 2.77 -6.06 -5.89
CA LEU A 208 3.10 -7.11 -6.85
C LEU A 208 1.98 -8.14 -6.94
N VAL A 209 1.50 -8.63 -5.80
CA VAL A 209 0.42 -9.63 -5.75
C VAL A 209 -0.88 -9.01 -6.27
N THR A 210 -1.20 -7.76 -5.93
CA THR A 210 -2.35 -7.02 -6.49
C THR A 210 -2.26 -6.89 -8.01
N LEU A 211 -1.07 -6.65 -8.57
CA LEU A 211 -0.88 -6.62 -10.02
C LEU A 211 -1.17 -7.98 -10.67
N GLY A 212 -0.73 -9.07 -10.05
CA GLY A 212 -0.97 -10.42 -10.58
C GLY A 212 -2.40 -10.90 -10.42
N VAL A 213 -3.02 -10.63 -9.27
CA VAL A 213 -4.41 -10.96 -9.01
C VAL A 213 -5.37 -10.15 -9.90
N GLY A 214 -4.96 -8.95 -10.34
CA GLY A 214 -5.80 -8.01 -11.08
C GLY A 214 -6.74 -7.18 -10.19
N GLU A 215 -6.78 -7.49 -8.88
CA GLU A 215 -7.56 -6.80 -7.87
C GLU A 215 -6.75 -6.55 -6.57
N PRO A 216 -7.11 -5.50 -5.80
CA PRO A 216 -6.55 -5.23 -4.49
C PRO A 216 -6.57 -6.44 -3.55
N VAL A 217 -5.42 -6.82 -3.01
CA VAL A 217 -5.32 -7.82 -1.92
C VAL A 217 -5.01 -7.13 -0.61
N PHE A 218 -5.47 -7.65 0.52
CA PHE A 218 -5.24 -7.05 1.83
C PHE A 218 -4.46 -7.98 2.77
N PRO A 219 -3.72 -7.43 3.76
CA PRO A 219 -2.99 -8.25 4.71
C PRO A 219 -3.92 -9.16 5.52
N THR A 220 -3.60 -10.46 5.57
CA THR A 220 -4.34 -11.44 6.39
C THR A 220 -3.73 -11.56 7.78
N PHE A 221 -2.40 -11.56 7.89
CA PHE A 221 -1.68 -11.50 9.15
C PHE A 221 -0.32 -10.80 9.01
N LEU A 222 0.24 -10.36 10.14
CA LEU A 222 1.61 -9.85 10.24
C LEU A 222 2.24 -10.30 11.56
N ASN A 223 3.34 -11.03 11.46
CA ASN A 223 4.20 -11.45 12.55
C ASN A 223 5.56 -10.75 12.43
N LEU A 224 6.06 -10.23 13.55
CA LEU A 224 7.36 -9.57 13.67
C LEU A 224 8.21 -10.33 14.67
N TYR A 225 9.52 -10.42 14.46
CA TYR A 225 10.42 -11.18 15.34
C TYR A 225 11.57 -10.29 15.81
N SER A 226 11.64 -10.10 17.13
CA SER A 226 12.62 -9.21 17.78
C SER A 226 14.03 -9.80 17.81
N GLU A 227 14.15 -11.11 17.64
CA GLU A 227 15.41 -11.83 17.51
C GLU A 227 15.59 -12.40 16.10
N ARG A 228 16.83 -12.39 15.58
CA ARG A 228 17.16 -12.95 14.26
C ARG A 228 17.00 -14.46 14.21
N TYR A 229 17.38 -15.13 15.31
CA TYR A 229 17.30 -16.58 15.51
C TYR A 229 16.82 -16.83 16.95
N GLY A 230 15.53 -16.62 17.20
CA GLY A 230 14.97 -16.68 18.54
C GLY A 230 13.92 -17.79 18.73
N PRO A 231 13.58 -18.10 19.99
CA PRO A 231 12.42 -18.94 20.30
C PRO A 231 11.12 -18.28 19.82
N TYR A 232 10.03 -19.05 19.78
CA TYR A 232 8.69 -18.56 19.40
C TYR A 232 8.24 -17.36 20.25
N GLU A 233 8.75 -17.22 21.47
CA GLU A 233 8.50 -16.10 22.39
C GLU A 233 9.02 -14.74 21.88
N SER A 234 9.90 -14.71 20.86
CA SER A 234 10.34 -13.48 20.20
C SER A 234 9.33 -12.94 19.16
N GLN A 235 8.23 -13.66 18.93
CA GLN A 235 7.21 -13.31 17.96
C GLN A 235 6.19 -12.33 18.53
N HIS A 236 6.00 -11.22 17.83
CA HIS A 236 4.92 -10.29 18.07
C HIS A 236 3.92 -10.30 16.92
N LYS A 237 2.62 -10.37 17.22
CA LYS A 237 1.55 -10.28 16.23
C LYS A 237 1.12 -8.82 16.11
N ALA A 238 1.24 -8.25 14.92
CA ALA A 238 0.91 -6.85 14.67
C ALA A 238 -0.37 -6.73 13.84
N THR A 239 -1.29 -5.91 14.32
CA THR A 239 -2.58 -5.65 13.71
C THR A 239 -2.81 -4.14 13.64
N HIS A 240 -3.34 -3.65 12.52
CA HIS A 240 -3.54 -2.22 12.29
C HIS A 240 -4.72 -2.00 11.34
N ARG A 241 -5.27 -0.79 11.35
CA ARG A 241 -6.32 -0.41 10.40
C ARG A 241 -5.77 -0.50 8.97
N VAL A 242 -6.48 -1.20 8.10
CA VAL A 242 -6.12 -1.36 6.70
C VAL A 242 -6.88 -0.34 5.86
N SER A 243 -6.17 0.60 5.24
CA SER A 243 -6.81 1.64 4.42
C SER A 243 -7.55 1.03 3.23
N TYR A 244 -8.79 1.46 3.03
CA TYR A 244 -9.68 0.98 1.97
C TYR A 244 -9.97 -0.53 2.03
N TYR A 245 -9.86 -1.12 3.22
CA TYR A 245 -10.22 -2.52 3.42
C TYR A 245 -11.64 -2.80 2.93
N ARG A 246 -11.78 -3.94 2.28
CA ARG A 246 -13.04 -4.57 1.92
C ARG A 246 -12.83 -6.07 1.94
N GLU A 247 -13.87 -6.81 2.28
CA GLU A 247 -13.84 -8.27 2.16
C GLU A 247 -13.49 -8.66 0.73
N GLN A 248 -12.67 -9.70 0.59
CA GLN A 248 -12.23 -10.21 -0.70
C GLN A 248 -13.01 -11.45 -1.08
N GLU A 249 -13.46 -11.49 -2.34
CA GLU A 249 -14.01 -12.70 -2.91
C GLU A 249 -12.90 -13.71 -3.17
N ASP A 250 -13.31 -14.97 -3.21
CA ASP A 250 -12.43 -16.09 -3.46
C ASP A 250 -12.12 -16.21 -4.96
N ILE A 251 -11.10 -15.47 -5.44
CA ILE A 251 -10.76 -15.38 -6.87
C ILE A 251 -10.05 -16.64 -7.35
N SER A 252 -10.54 -17.27 -8.42
CA SER A 252 -9.84 -18.43 -8.99
C SER A 252 -8.59 -18.01 -9.76
N SER A 253 -7.56 -18.85 -9.79
CA SER A 253 -6.32 -18.55 -10.51
C SER A 253 -6.51 -18.31 -12.02
N GLN A 254 -7.64 -18.74 -12.60
CA GLN A 254 -7.98 -18.53 -14.02
C GLN A 254 -8.54 -17.13 -14.29
N GLN A 255 -8.96 -16.41 -13.25
CA GLN A 255 -9.48 -15.04 -13.34
C GLN A 255 -8.41 -13.99 -13.03
N MET A 256 -7.22 -14.41 -12.63
CA MET A 256 -6.10 -13.53 -12.31
C MET A 256 -5.36 -13.11 -13.59
N ASP A 257 -4.85 -11.88 -13.61
CA ASP A 257 -4.06 -11.36 -14.74
C ASP A 257 -2.83 -12.25 -15.00
N PHE A 258 -2.10 -12.62 -13.94
CA PHE A 258 -1.05 -13.64 -13.96
C PHE A 258 -0.79 -14.22 -12.58
N THR A 259 -0.13 -15.37 -12.56
CA THR A 259 0.23 -16.11 -11.35
C THR A 259 1.74 -16.19 -11.18
N LEU A 260 2.19 -16.73 -10.05
CA LEU A 260 3.61 -17.02 -9.86
C LEU A 260 4.18 -17.98 -10.92
N GLN A 261 3.34 -18.82 -11.53
CA GLN A 261 3.78 -19.77 -12.58
C GLN A 261 4.26 -19.04 -13.84
N ASP A 262 3.85 -17.80 -14.02
CA ASP A 262 4.20 -16.96 -15.17
C ASP A 262 5.50 -16.16 -14.93
N LEU A 263 6.11 -16.27 -13.74
CA LEU A 263 7.24 -15.46 -13.31
C LEU A 263 8.44 -16.28 -12.86
N ASP A 264 9.64 -15.73 -13.07
CA ASP A 264 10.84 -16.14 -12.34
C ASP A 264 10.90 -15.38 -11.01
N PHE A 265 10.51 -16.03 -9.91
CA PHE A 265 10.33 -15.36 -8.62
C PHE A 265 11.52 -14.50 -8.20
N GLU A 266 12.74 -15.04 -8.29
CA GLU A 266 13.95 -14.34 -7.87
C GLU A 266 14.18 -13.07 -8.69
N THR A 267 14.16 -13.20 -10.01
CA THR A 267 14.39 -12.07 -10.92
C THR A 267 13.27 -11.04 -10.81
N SER A 268 12.01 -11.47 -10.84
CA SER A 268 10.84 -10.61 -10.79
C SER A 268 10.77 -9.82 -9.48
N VAL A 269 11.01 -10.45 -8.32
CA VAL A 269 10.98 -9.74 -7.02
C VAL A 269 12.11 -8.71 -6.93
N LYS A 270 13.33 -9.03 -7.40
CA LYS A 270 14.46 -8.08 -7.39
C LYS A 270 14.21 -6.88 -8.31
N GLN A 271 13.75 -7.14 -9.53
CA GLN A 271 13.41 -6.09 -10.49
C GLN A 271 12.27 -5.22 -9.97
N TRP A 272 11.22 -5.84 -9.44
CA TRP A 272 10.07 -5.15 -8.86
C TRP A 272 10.46 -4.25 -7.68
N HIS A 273 11.26 -4.77 -6.74
CA HIS A 273 11.70 -4.02 -5.57
C HIS A 273 12.59 -2.83 -5.96
N THR A 274 13.53 -3.04 -6.89
CA THR A 274 14.37 -1.97 -7.45
C THR A 274 13.51 -0.89 -8.10
N HIS A 275 12.60 -1.29 -9.00
CA HIS A 275 11.71 -0.37 -9.69
C HIS A 275 10.77 0.38 -8.72
N TYR A 276 10.26 -0.30 -7.69
CA TYR A 276 9.45 0.34 -6.65
C TYR A 276 10.19 1.49 -5.97
N ASN A 277 11.48 1.30 -5.67
CA ASN A 277 12.30 2.32 -5.04
C ASN A 277 12.64 3.47 -6.01
N ASP A 278 13.00 3.15 -7.25
CA ASP A 278 13.40 4.14 -8.26
C ASP A 278 12.24 5.02 -8.72
N VAL A 279 11.04 4.46 -8.84
CA VAL A 279 9.82 5.17 -9.31
C VAL A 279 8.65 5.05 -8.35
N LYS A 280 8.91 5.20 -7.05
CA LYS A 280 7.90 5.11 -5.97
C LYS A 280 6.61 5.89 -6.23
N ARG A 281 6.71 7.07 -6.87
CA ARG A 281 5.53 7.89 -7.22
C ARG A 281 4.63 7.23 -8.27
N LEU A 282 5.17 6.46 -9.21
CA LEU A 282 4.35 5.68 -10.14
C LEU A 282 3.52 4.65 -9.37
N HIS A 283 4.18 3.86 -8.52
CA HIS A 283 3.52 2.84 -7.70
C HIS A 283 2.46 3.43 -6.78
N HIS A 284 2.80 4.48 -6.04
CA HIS A 284 1.85 5.11 -5.12
C HIS A 284 0.60 5.64 -5.82
N ASN A 285 0.77 6.29 -6.98
CA ASN A 285 -0.35 6.87 -7.70
C ASN A 285 -1.20 5.82 -8.41
N TYR A 286 -0.58 4.81 -9.03
CA TYR A 286 -1.31 3.71 -9.68
C TYR A 286 -2.06 2.87 -8.65
N PHE A 287 -1.36 2.27 -7.69
CA PHE A 287 -2.02 1.42 -6.72
C PHE A 287 -2.97 2.21 -5.81
N GLY A 288 -2.74 3.52 -5.64
CA GLY A 288 -3.71 4.42 -5.00
C GLY A 288 -5.07 4.46 -5.70
N THR A 289 -5.12 4.33 -7.03
CA THR A 289 -6.39 4.20 -7.77
C THR A 289 -6.99 2.81 -7.67
N GLU A 290 -6.15 1.77 -7.56
CA GLU A 290 -6.62 0.38 -7.44
C GLU A 290 -7.23 0.12 -6.06
N TYR A 291 -6.57 0.53 -4.97
CA TYR A 291 -7.07 0.32 -3.61
C TYR A 291 -8.27 1.20 -3.26
N ASN A 292 -8.36 2.42 -3.81
CA ASN A 292 -9.45 3.35 -3.49
C ASN A 292 -10.53 3.36 -4.59
N ASP A 293 -11.44 2.40 -4.51
CA ASP A 293 -12.60 2.27 -5.42
C ASP A 293 -13.59 3.44 -5.35
N LYS A 294 -13.62 4.18 -4.24
CA LYS A 294 -14.46 5.38 -4.05
C LYS A 294 -13.86 6.64 -4.68
N MET A 295 -12.67 6.56 -5.27
CA MET A 295 -12.03 7.71 -5.90
C MET A 295 -12.78 8.16 -7.16
N TYR A 296 -13.10 9.45 -7.27
CA TYR A 296 -13.72 10.00 -8.48
C TYR A 296 -12.87 9.70 -9.73
N VAL A 297 -13.51 9.30 -10.83
CA VAL A 297 -12.86 8.94 -12.11
C VAL A 297 -11.89 10.03 -12.59
N ARG A 298 -12.25 11.32 -12.44
CA ARG A 298 -11.37 12.44 -12.77
C ARG A 298 -10.09 12.45 -11.92
N THR A 299 -10.20 12.15 -10.63
CA THR A 299 -9.05 12.05 -9.72
C THR A 299 -8.20 10.83 -10.06
N GLN A 300 -8.80 9.70 -10.42
CA GLN A 300 -8.07 8.53 -10.92
C GLN A 300 -7.27 8.88 -12.18
N PHE A 301 -7.91 9.52 -13.18
CA PHE A 301 -7.26 9.99 -14.40
C PHE A 301 -6.03 10.85 -14.10
N PHE A 302 -6.14 11.86 -13.23
CA PHE A 302 -5.01 12.71 -12.86
C PHE A 302 -3.93 11.99 -12.06
N SER A 303 -4.31 11.00 -11.24
CA SER A 303 -3.36 10.17 -10.51
C SER A 303 -2.51 9.34 -11.47
N LEU A 304 -3.12 8.69 -12.47
CA LEU A 304 -2.40 7.95 -13.51
C LEU A 304 -1.49 8.85 -14.37
N MET A 305 -1.96 10.03 -14.73
CA MET A 305 -1.13 11.02 -15.44
C MET A 305 0.11 11.41 -14.62
N SER A 306 -0.08 11.64 -13.32
CA SER A 306 1.00 11.95 -12.39
C SER A 306 1.96 10.77 -12.21
N ALA A 307 1.45 9.53 -12.25
CA ALA A 307 2.24 8.30 -12.22
C ALA A 307 3.19 8.22 -13.42
N LEU A 308 2.66 8.37 -14.64
CA LEU A 308 3.42 8.31 -15.88
C LEU A 308 4.41 9.47 -16.02
N GLU A 309 4.05 10.67 -15.56
CA GLU A 309 5.00 11.79 -15.53
C GLU A 309 6.18 11.50 -14.59
N ALA A 310 5.92 10.97 -13.39
CA ALA A 310 6.96 10.63 -12.44
C ALA A 310 7.88 9.53 -12.98
N TYR A 311 7.31 8.50 -13.60
CA TYR A 311 8.07 7.45 -14.29
C TYR A 311 8.93 8.03 -15.41
N HIS A 312 8.38 8.88 -16.28
CA HIS A 312 9.16 9.51 -17.35
C HIS A 312 10.36 10.29 -16.81
N ARG A 313 10.17 11.03 -15.70
CA ARG A 313 11.25 11.81 -15.07
C ARG A 313 12.41 10.94 -14.61
N ALA A 314 12.12 9.75 -14.10
CA ALA A 314 13.13 8.82 -13.61
C ALA A 314 13.74 7.96 -14.73
N ALA A 315 12.90 7.42 -15.63
CA ALA A 315 13.32 6.47 -16.65
C ALA A 315 13.96 7.11 -17.89
N PHE A 316 13.78 8.42 -18.10
CA PHE A 316 14.29 9.16 -19.26
C PHE A 316 15.03 10.45 -18.84
N PRO A 317 16.06 10.40 -17.97
CA PRO A 317 16.71 11.59 -17.44
C PRO A 317 17.27 12.52 -18.55
N ASP A 318 17.73 11.94 -19.65
CA ASP A 318 18.28 12.68 -20.79
C ASP A 318 17.21 13.36 -21.67
N ARG A 319 15.93 13.00 -21.50
CA ARG A 319 14.80 13.58 -22.24
C ARG A 319 14.03 14.63 -21.43
N GLN A 320 14.53 15.03 -20.25
CA GLN A 320 13.84 16.06 -19.44
C GLN A 320 13.98 17.47 -19.99
N LYS A 321 14.85 17.69 -20.97
CA LYS A 321 15.02 18.98 -21.66
C LYS A 321 15.01 18.78 -23.18
N ILE A 322 14.19 19.55 -23.89
CA ILE A 322 14.08 19.50 -25.36
C ILE A 322 15.35 20.07 -26.00
N MET A 323 15.94 21.10 -25.39
CA MET A 323 17.13 21.78 -25.86
C MET A 323 18.20 21.83 -24.77
N THR A 324 19.47 21.88 -25.19
CA THR A 324 20.59 22.17 -24.27
C THR A 324 20.44 23.57 -23.67
N LYS A 325 21.02 23.77 -22.48
CA LYS A 325 20.96 25.06 -21.77
C LYS A 325 21.44 26.23 -22.64
N SER A 326 22.55 26.06 -23.36
CA SER A 326 23.13 27.11 -24.20
C SER A 326 22.25 27.48 -25.40
N VAL A 327 21.56 26.50 -25.99
CA VAL A 327 20.60 26.74 -27.08
C VAL A 327 19.36 27.42 -26.54
N PHE A 328 18.86 26.98 -25.38
CA PHE A 328 17.67 27.56 -24.76
C PHE A 328 17.90 29.01 -24.27
N ASP A 329 19.07 29.31 -23.71
CA ASP A 329 19.44 30.67 -23.30
C ASP A 329 19.53 31.61 -24.51
N ARG A 330 20.08 31.12 -25.64
CA ARG A 330 20.10 31.86 -26.90
C ARG A 330 18.69 32.11 -27.44
N PHE A 331 17.82 31.09 -27.39
CA PHE A 331 16.42 31.20 -27.76
C PHE A 331 15.71 32.29 -26.92
N LYS A 332 15.84 32.27 -25.59
CA LYS A 332 15.27 33.30 -24.69
C LYS A 332 15.80 34.70 -25.01
N SER A 333 17.12 34.84 -25.19
CA SER A 333 17.74 36.14 -25.51
C SER A 333 17.24 36.74 -26.82
N THR A 334 16.76 35.89 -27.75
CA THR A 334 16.17 36.31 -29.02
C THR A 334 14.67 36.57 -28.88
N LEU A 335 13.96 35.75 -28.10
CA LEU A 335 12.51 35.80 -27.95
C LEU A 335 12.07 36.99 -27.07
N PHE A 336 12.61 37.13 -25.87
CA PHE A 336 12.11 38.09 -24.87
C PHE A 336 12.15 39.56 -25.34
N PRO A 337 13.19 40.04 -26.04
CA PRO A 337 13.19 41.39 -26.58
C PRO A 337 12.10 41.63 -27.64
N ARG A 338 11.60 40.57 -28.29
CA ARG A 338 10.58 40.64 -29.35
C ARG A 338 9.15 40.51 -28.85
N ILE A 339 8.94 40.11 -27.59
CA ILE A 339 7.60 40.03 -27.01
C ILE A 339 7.04 41.46 -26.88
N PRO A 340 5.82 41.76 -27.40
CA PRO A 340 5.22 43.08 -27.23
C PRO A 340 5.06 43.47 -25.76
N SER A 341 5.12 44.77 -25.45
CA SER A 341 4.87 45.30 -24.09
C SER A 341 3.37 45.32 -23.76
N VAL A 342 2.76 44.15 -23.68
CA VAL A 342 1.35 43.93 -23.31
C VAL A 342 1.24 43.40 -21.88
N ALA A 343 0.06 43.50 -21.27
CA ALA A 343 -0.19 43.05 -19.89
C ALA A 343 0.18 41.56 -19.65
N ALA A 344 0.14 40.71 -20.68
CA ALA A 344 0.50 39.30 -20.60
C ALA A 344 2.01 39.02 -20.69
N ARG A 345 2.86 40.03 -20.93
CA ARG A 345 4.30 39.84 -21.19
C ARG A 345 4.99 39.04 -20.09
N GLU A 346 4.86 39.47 -18.84
CA GLU A 346 5.49 38.81 -17.70
C GLU A 346 5.04 37.35 -17.57
N ARG A 347 3.74 37.09 -17.75
CA ARG A 347 3.19 35.74 -17.73
C ARG A 347 3.81 34.85 -18.82
N ILE A 348 4.00 35.36 -20.04
CA ILE A 348 4.62 34.62 -21.14
C ILE A 348 6.09 34.31 -20.81
N GLU A 349 6.86 35.30 -20.35
CA GLU A 349 8.26 35.11 -19.97
C GLU A 349 8.39 34.06 -18.86
N ASN A 350 7.52 34.11 -17.84
CA ASN A 350 7.50 33.14 -16.75
C ASN A 350 7.16 31.71 -17.24
N LEU A 351 6.21 31.55 -18.16
CA LEU A 351 5.88 30.25 -18.76
C LEU A 351 7.04 29.67 -19.57
N VAL A 352 7.71 30.50 -20.37
CA VAL A 352 8.90 30.07 -21.12
C VAL A 352 10.00 29.64 -20.15
N ASN A 353 10.25 30.41 -19.09
CA ASN A 353 11.28 30.08 -18.11
C ASN A 353 10.99 28.82 -17.30
N SER A 354 9.72 28.56 -16.96
CA SER A 354 9.34 27.43 -16.10
C SER A 354 9.24 26.11 -16.86
N ILE A 355 8.51 26.08 -17.97
CA ILE A 355 8.16 24.84 -18.68
C ILE A 355 8.56 24.84 -20.16
N GLY A 356 9.02 25.98 -20.70
CA GLY A 356 9.27 26.14 -22.14
C GLY A 356 10.36 25.26 -22.74
N ASN A 357 11.19 24.61 -21.91
CA ASN A 357 12.20 23.64 -22.34
C ASN A 357 11.93 22.21 -21.83
N GLU A 358 10.74 21.95 -21.28
CA GLU A 358 10.38 20.63 -20.77
C GLU A 358 9.52 19.87 -21.78
N PRO A 359 9.66 18.54 -21.89
CA PRO A 359 8.78 17.74 -22.75
C PRO A 359 7.33 17.88 -22.28
N SER A 360 6.42 18.01 -23.25
CA SER A 360 4.99 17.99 -22.97
C SER A 360 4.58 16.60 -22.48
N ILE A 361 3.42 16.49 -21.84
CA ILE A 361 2.89 15.17 -21.46
C ILE A 361 2.74 14.24 -22.66
N GLY A 362 2.47 14.79 -23.86
CA GLY A 362 2.34 14.00 -25.06
C GLY A 362 3.67 13.43 -25.54
N ASP A 363 4.75 14.20 -25.39
CA ASP A 363 6.11 13.72 -25.70
C ASP A 363 6.51 12.63 -24.70
N ARG A 364 6.21 12.83 -23.41
CA ARG A 364 6.48 11.86 -22.35
C ARG A 364 5.76 10.53 -22.60
N LEU A 365 4.48 10.58 -22.95
CA LEU A 365 3.70 9.36 -23.20
C LEU A 365 4.23 8.62 -24.43
N LEU A 366 4.61 9.33 -25.48
CA LEU A 366 5.21 8.73 -26.67
C LEU A 366 6.55 8.02 -26.35
N ASP A 367 7.39 8.66 -25.53
CA ASP A 367 8.64 8.07 -25.07
C ASP A 367 8.42 6.79 -24.25
N ILE A 368 7.41 6.79 -23.36
CA ILE A 368 7.04 5.63 -22.55
C ILE A 368 6.49 4.50 -23.42
N THR A 369 5.51 4.78 -24.28
CA THR A 369 4.89 3.74 -25.11
C THR A 369 5.87 3.17 -26.12
N GLY A 370 6.77 4.00 -26.67
CA GLY A 370 7.83 3.52 -27.56
C GLY A 370 8.87 2.63 -26.88
N ARG A 371 9.16 2.83 -25.58
CA ARG A 371 10.04 1.93 -24.82
C ARG A 371 9.41 0.56 -24.59
N HIS A 372 8.09 0.51 -24.47
CA HIS A 372 7.30 -0.67 -24.11
C HIS A 372 6.44 -1.18 -25.28
N GLU A 373 6.81 -0.89 -26.52
CA GLU A 373 5.97 -1.14 -27.70
C GLU A 373 5.63 -2.62 -27.87
N SER A 374 6.53 -3.54 -27.48
CA SER A 374 6.38 -4.98 -27.68
C SER A 374 5.20 -5.59 -26.94
N VAL A 375 4.82 -5.01 -25.79
CA VAL A 375 3.74 -5.54 -24.93
C VAL A 375 2.36 -5.00 -25.30
N PHE A 376 2.24 -4.00 -26.17
CA PHE A 376 0.93 -3.50 -26.61
C PHE A 376 0.27 -4.46 -27.61
N PRO A 377 -1.05 -4.70 -27.50
CA PRO A 377 -1.78 -5.49 -28.49
C PRO A 377 -1.86 -4.73 -29.81
N ARG A 378 -1.97 -5.46 -30.93
CA ARG A 378 -1.96 -4.87 -32.28
C ARG A 378 -3.12 -3.92 -32.54
N GLU A 379 -4.22 -4.16 -31.84
CA GLU A 379 -5.46 -3.39 -31.91
C GLU A 379 -5.34 -2.04 -31.17
N TYR A 380 -4.34 -1.87 -30.29
CA TYR A 380 -4.11 -0.63 -29.56
C TYR A 380 -3.34 0.37 -30.43
N ASP A 381 -4.08 1.28 -31.08
CA ASP A 381 -3.50 2.40 -31.82
C ASP A 381 -2.92 3.44 -30.85
N ILE A 382 -1.61 3.36 -30.62
CA ILE A 382 -0.87 4.25 -29.72
C ILE A 382 -1.10 5.73 -30.08
N GLU A 383 -0.98 6.11 -31.36
CA GLU A 383 -1.07 7.52 -31.75
C GLU A 383 -2.48 8.08 -31.52
N SER A 384 -3.49 7.34 -31.94
CA SER A 384 -4.90 7.71 -31.74
C SER A 384 -5.26 7.79 -30.26
N ASN A 385 -4.88 6.79 -29.47
CA ASN A 385 -5.16 6.72 -28.03
C ASN A 385 -4.47 7.86 -27.26
N LEU A 386 -3.21 8.17 -27.58
CA LEU A 386 -2.50 9.30 -26.98
C LEU A 386 -3.13 10.65 -27.36
N SER A 387 -3.68 10.79 -28.57
CA SER A 387 -4.43 11.98 -28.98
C SER A 387 -5.68 12.18 -28.12
N THR A 388 -6.45 11.12 -27.89
CA THR A 388 -7.64 11.12 -27.01
C THR A 388 -7.27 11.55 -25.59
N ILE A 389 -6.24 10.96 -24.99
CA ILE A 389 -5.74 11.32 -23.65
C ILE A 389 -5.37 12.81 -23.57
N LYS A 390 -4.64 13.33 -24.58
CA LYS A 390 -4.22 14.75 -24.63
C LYS A 390 -5.43 15.68 -24.70
N LYS A 391 -6.42 15.34 -25.54
CA LYS A 391 -7.65 16.12 -25.71
C LYS A 391 -8.42 16.20 -24.39
N ILE A 392 -8.64 15.05 -23.75
CA ILE A 392 -9.33 14.97 -22.45
C ILE A 392 -8.57 15.77 -21.38
N ARG A 393 -7.26 15.60 -21.23
CA ARG A 393 -6.47 16.37 -20.27
C ARG A 393 -6.57 17.87 -20.51
N HIS A 394 -6.38 18.32 -21.76
CA HIS A 394 -6.45 19.74 -22.10
C HIS A 394 -7.80 20.32 -21.66
N ASN A 395 -8.88 19.60 -21.93
CA ASN A 395 -10.21 20.06 -21.60
C ASN A 395 -10.50 20.00 -20.09
N ILE A 396 -10.16 18.93 -19.38
CA ILE A 396 -10.35 18.86 -17.92
C ILE A 396 -9.60 20.01 -17.20
N VAL A 397 -8.41 20.37 -17.68
CA VAL A 397 -7.57 21.43 -17.07
C VAL A 397 -8.01 22.85 -17.47
N HIS A 398 -8.64 23.02 -18.63
CA HIS A 398 -8.89 24.36 -19.20
C HIS A 398 -10.37 24.69 -19.48
N SER A 399 -11.33 23.78 -19.28
CA SER A 399 -12.72 23.99 -19.73
C SER A 399 -13.62 24.69 -18.72
N LEU A 400 -14.22 25.78 -19.19
CA LEU A 400 -15.42 26.46 -18.69
C LEU A 400 -16.65 26.20 -19.62
N SER A 401 -16.61 25.31 -20.63
CA SER A 401 -17.71 25.25 -21.61
C SER A 401 -17.99 23.96 -22.40
N GLU A 402 -17.22 22.87 -22.28
CA GLU A 402 -17.64 21.56 -22.82
C GLU A 402 -17.31 20.49 -21.78
N GLU A 403 -18.33 20.09 -21.00
CA GLU A 403 -18.21 19.01 -20.02
C GLU A 403 -18.14 17.67 -20.77
N TYR A 404 -16.95 17.12 -20.91
CA TYR A 404 -16.81 15.69 -21.19
C TYR A 404 -17.62 14.91 -20.17
N THR A 405 -18.38 13.95 -20.68
CA THR A 405 -19.13 13.03 -19.84
C THR A 405 -18.17 12.23 -18.94
N THR A 406 -18.66 11.77 -17.80
CA THR A 406 -17.91 10.86 -16.93
C THR A 406 -17.41 9.63 -17.71
N THR A 407 -18.19 9.18 -18.71
CA THR A 407 -17.85 8.10 -19.64
C THR A 407 -16.58 8.37 -20.43
N GLU A 408 -16.47 9.53 -21.09
CA GLU A 408 -15.28 9.86 -21.90
C GLU A 408 -14.01 10.00 -21.02
N ILE A 409 -14.17 10.47 -19.77
CA ILE A 409 -13.04 10.50 -18.81
C ILE A 409 -12.68 9.07 -18.36
N ALA A 410 -13.67 8.20 -18.17
CA ALA A 410 -13.45 6.80 -17.82
C ALA A 410 -12.73 6.03 -18.93
N GLU A 411 -13.14 6.22 -20.19
CA GLU A 411 -12.44 5.66 -21.37
C GLU A 411 -10.98 6.10 -21.39
N ALA A 412 -10.72 7.42 -21.27
CA ALA A 412 -9.36 7.93 -21.27
C ALA A 412 -8.53 7.48 -20.05
N LYS A 413 -9.18 7.22 -18.91
CA LYS A 413 -8.55 6.59 -17.73
C LYS A 413 -8.11 5.17 -18.05
N ILE A 414 -8.92 4.38 -18.75
CA ILE A 414 -8.53 3.02 -19.18
C ILE A 414 -7.34 3.08 -20.14
N LEU A 415 -7.37 3.98 -21.12
CA LEU A 415 -6.24 4.15 -22.04
C LEU A 415 -4.93 4.47 -21.31
N LEU A 416 -4.98 5.30 -20.26
CA LEU A 416 -3.83 5.58 -19.40
C LEU A 416 -3.42 4.40 -18.54
N ARG A 417 -4.39 3.66 -17.98
CA ARG A 417 -4.15 2.45 -17.17
C ARG A 417 -3.37 1.42 -17.98
N ILE A 418 -3.72 1.22 -19.25
CA ILE A 418 -3.00 0.32 -20.16
C ILE A 418 -1.53 0.74 -20.30
N VAL A 419 -1.23 2.04 -20.42
CA VAL A 419 0.17 2.51 -20.48
C VAL A 419 0.92 2.25 -19.17
N VAL A 420 0.25 2.42 -18.01
CA VAL A 420 0.86 2.10 -16.71
C VAL A 420 1.07 0.60 -16.54
N LEU A 421 0.09 -0.22 -16.91
CA LEU A 421 0.18 -1.68 -16.89
C LEU A 421 1.32 -2.16 -17.80
N ALA A 422 1.46 -1.62 -19.01
CA ALA A 422 2.59 -1.95 -19.89
C ALA A 422 3.94 -1.77 -19.18
N VAL A 423 4.12 -0.65 -18.46
CA VAL A 423 5.33 -0.38 -17.67
C VAL A 423 5.52 -1.43 -16.56
N LEU A 424 4.45 -1.73 -15.80
CA LEU A 424 4.52 -2.62 -14.64
C LEU A 424 4.71 -4.09 -15.03
N LEU A 425 4.06 -4.54 -16.11
CA LEU A 425 4.17 -5.90 -16.64
C LEU A 425 5.56 -6.16 -17.26
N ASP A 426 6.12 -5.18 -17.99
CA ASP A 426 7.50 -5.25 -18.46
C ASP A 426 8.49 -5.28 -17.27
N THR A 427 8.24 -4.45 -16.25
CA THR A 427 9.09 -4.39 -15.04
C THR A 427 9.18 -5.72 -14.29
N VAL A 428 8.05 -6.41 -14.13
CA VAL A 428 8.02 -7.70 -13.41
C VAL A 428 8.65 -8.82 -14.24
N GLY A 429 8.96 -8.56 -15.52
CA GLY A 429 9.57 -9.54 -16.42
C GLY A 429 8.57 -10.57 -16.95
N LEU A 430 7.30 -10.19 -17.08
CA LEU A 430 6.27 -11.06 -17.65
C LEU A 430 6.51 -11.23 -19.16
N ASP A 431 6.19 -12.41 -19.70
CA ASP A 431 6.33 -12.67 -21.14
C ASP A 431 5.44 -11.73 -21.99
N ASP A 432 6.00 -11.19 -23.07
CA ASP A 432 5.33 -10.26 -23.99
C ASP A 432 3.98 -10.77 -24.51
N ALA A 433 3.81 -12.08 -24.71
CA ALA A 433 2.52 -12.63 -25.15
C ALA A 433 1.49 -12.58 -24.03
N LYS A 434 1.88 -12.90 -22.79
CA LYS A 434 1.01 -12.82 -21.62
C LYS A 434 0.67 -11.35 -21.28
N SER A 435 1.64 -10.45 -21.33
CA SER A 435 1.40 -9.02 -21.17
C SER A 435 0.41 -8.49 -22.22
N ARG A 436 0.55 -8.88 -23.48
CA ARG A 436 -0.39 -8.51 -24.54
C ARG A 436 -1.81 -9.02 -24.32
N GLU A 437 -1.96 -10.23 -23.77
CA GLU A 437 -3.27 -10.79 -23.41
C GLU A 437 -3.95 -9.91 -22.36
N ILE A 438 -3.26 -9.61 -21.25
CA ILE A 438 -3.78 -8.77 -20.16
C ILE A 438 -4.15 -7.37 -20.68
N LEU A 439 -3.25 -6.72 -21.43
CA LEU A 439 -3.52 -5.38 -21.97
C LEU A 439 -4.67 -5.37 -22.99
N LYS A 440 -4.87 -6.47 -23.71
CA LYS A 440 -6.00 -6.61 -24.64
C LYS A 440 -7.32 -6.72 -23.90
N GLU A 441 -7.39 -7.53 -22.85
CA GLU A 441 -8.60 -7.65 -22.02
C GLU A 441 -8.98 -6.31 -21.38
N GLU A 442 -7.98 -5.59 -20.86
CA GLU A 442 -8.18 -4.23 -20.33
C GLU A 442 -8.66 -3.26 -21.41
N TYR A 443 -8.11 -3.34 -22.63
CA TYR A 443 -8.54 -2.49 -23.75
C TYR A 443 -9.97 -2.79 -24.20
N GLU A 444 -10.35 -4.07 -24.30
CA GLU A 444 -11.71 -4.49 -24.63
C GLU A 444 -12.72 -4.12 -23.55
N SER A 445 -12.28 -3.89 -22.30
CA SER A 445 -13.14 -3.38 -21.23
C SER A 445 -13.59 -1.93 -21.46
N ALA A 446 -12.80 -1.13 -22.21
CA ALA A 446 -13.16 0.25 -22.54
C ALA A 446 -14.44 0.32 -23.40
N ASP A 447 -14.58 -0.61 -24.34
CA ASP A 447 -15.76 -0.71 -25.22
C ASP A 447 -17.02 -1.15 -24.48
N ARG A 448 -16.88 -1.67 -23.25
CA ARG A 448 -18.00 -2.11 -22.41
C ARG A 448 -18.52 -1.01 -21.49
N ILE A 449 -17.92 0.19 -21.49
CA ILE A 449 -18.44 1.32 -20.72
C ILE A 449 -19.77 1.76 -21.36
N VAL A 450 -20.88 1.37 -20.75
CA VAL A 450 -22.21 1.80 -21.18
C VAL A 450 -22.41 3.28 -20.79
N PRO A 451 -22.86 4.15 -21.71
CA PRO A 451 -23.24 5.52 -21.35
C PRO A 451 -24.41 5.46 -20.36
N LEU A 452 -24.23 6.07 -19.18
CA LEU A 452 -25.30 6.27 -18.20
C LEU A 452 -26.29 7.35 -18.63
#